data_AF-A0A9P8I1W9-F1
#
_entry.id   AF-A0A9P8I1W9-F1
#
_cell.length_a   1.000
_cell.length_b   1.000
_cell.length_c   1.000
_cell.angle_alpha   90.00
_cell.angle_beta   90.00
_cell.angle_gamma   90.00
#
_symmetry.space_group_name_H-M   'P 1'
#
loop_
_entity.id
_entity.type
_entity.pdbx_description
1 polymer ?
#
loop_
_entity_poly.entity_id
_entity_poly.type
_entity_poly.pdbx_seq_one_letter_code
_entity_poly.pdbx_strand_id
1 'polypeptide(L)'
;MLCWNSIGVVSPQSFNKKPIYDDFRENPTSNPTNSRSSGPEPATPRRPTPTDRLAAQIRVARLSLHSQAARAEDSFNGFMSRLLDIESNFTNTVASLAPPKESGEKLLPGVLYTLVSSMAGSIVARNRNILVRGIFPVAVGVGAGWVFLPITMRNVGDLVWRWEEKVPAISETHLRVRNSTEHAWHMTKTHWDLGVNRISEFVSDGREKVQEWVRKGK
;
A
#
# COMPACT_ATOMS: atom_id res chain seq x y z
N MET A 1 24.02 -7.14 45.25
CA MET A 1 23.27 -5.96 44.76
C MET A 1 22.89 -6.26 43.31
N LEU A 2 21.59 -6.54 43.06
CA LEU A 2 20.88 -6.57 41.76
C LEU A 2 21.42 -7.58 40.71
N CYS A 3 20.93 -8.81 40.55
CA CYS A 3 19.57 -9.27 40.21
C CYS A 3 19.03 -8.62 38.92
N TRP A 4 19.25 -9.28 37.78
CA TRP A 4 18.41 -9.09 36.60
C TRP A 4 18.00 -10.43 36.02
N ASN A 5 16.74 -10.76 36.29
CA ASN A 5 16.05 -11.97 35.91
C ASN A 5 15.40 -11.76 34.54
N SER A 6 15.60 -12.74 33.66
CA SER A 6 14.66 -13.29 32.67
C SER A 6 13.37 -12.49 32.39
N ILE A 7 13.27 -11.93 31.17
CA ILE A 7 12.02 -11.44 30.60
C ILE A 7 11.62 -12.34 29.42
N GLY A 8 10.77 -13.32 29.77
CA GLY A 8 9.57 -13.76 29.06
C GLY A 8 9.58 -13.89 27.54
N VAL A 9 9.94 -15.08 27.05
CA VAL A 9 9.35 -15.65 25.83
C VAL A 9 7.91 -16.04 26.16
N VAL A 10 6.92 -15.35 25.59
CA VAL A 10 5.51 -15.74 25.67
C VAL A 10 5.28 -16.91 24.72
N SER A 11 5.22 -18.11 25.29
CA SER A 11 4.80 -19.34 24.62
C SER A 11 3.28 -19.30 24.38
N PRO A 12 2.76 -19.73 23.21
CA PRO A 12 1.33 -19.80 22.97
C PRO A 12 0.70 -20.91 23.81
N GLN A 13 -0.24 -20.52 24.68
CA GLN A 13 -1.11 -21.40 25.46
C GLN A 13 -1.80 -22.42 24.53
N SER A 14 -1.51 -23.70 24.76
CA SER A 14 -2.26 -24.82 24.18
C SER A 14 -3.66 -24.80 24.78
N PHE A 15 -4.63 -24.23 24.06
CA PHE A 15 -6.03 -24.46 24.36
C PHE A 15 -6.39 -25.86 23.87
N ASN A 16 -6.40 -26.80 24.80
CA ASN A 16 -7.02 -28.11 24.62
C ASN A 16 -8.54 -27.89 24.42
N LYS A 17 -8.92 -27.63 23.17
CA LYS A 17 -10.31 -27.48 22.74
C LYS A 17 -10.89 -28.88 22.59
N LYS A 18 -11.77 -29.26 23.51
CA LYS A 18 -12.64 -30.42 23.34
C LYS A 18 -13.52 -30.19 22.09
N PRO A 19 -13.61 -31.13 21.14
CA PRO A 19 -14.50 -31.01 19.99
C PRO A 19 -15.97 -30.99 20.47
N ILE A 20 -16.77 -30.09 19.89
CA ILE A 20 -18.19 -29.85 20.22
C ILE A 20 -19.13 -30.87 19.53
N TYR A 21 -18.59 -31.96 18.99
CA TYR A 21 -19.39 -33.01 18.35
C TYR A 21 -18.90 -34.37 18.83
N ASP A 22 -19.49 -34.84 19.92
CA ASP A 22 -19.64 -36.25 20.29
C ASP A 22 -20.55 -36.29 21.52
N ASP A 23 -21.86 -36.42 21.30
CA ASP A 23 -22.82 -36.96 22.29
C ASP A 23 -24.19 -37.14 21.62
N PHE A 24 -24.25 -37.98 20.58
CA PHE A 24 -25.50 -38.65 20.21
C PHE A 24 -25.45 -40.08 20.73
N ARG A 25 -25.67 -40.23 22.03
CA ARG A 25 -25.98 -41.53 22.63
C ARG A 25 -27.45 -41.54 23.01
N GLU A 26 -28.25 -42.18 22.16
CA GLU A 26 -29.64 -42.55 22.44
C GLU A 26 -29.72 -43.41 23.71
N ASN A 27 -30.63 -43.07 24.62
CA ASN A 27 -31.30 -44.05 25.48
C ASN A 27 -32.69 -43.52 25.89
N PRO A 28 -33.72 -44.39 25.91
CA PRO A 28 -35.12 -43.96 25.97
C PRO A 28 -35.66 -43.84 27.39
N THR A 29 -36.79 -43.15 27.51
CA THR A 29 -37.82 -43.25 28.57
C THR A 29 -37.72 -42.26 29.73
N SER A 30 -38.57 -41.21 29.70
CA SER A 30 -39.71 -41.04 30.63
C SER A 30 -40.26 -39.61 30.57
N ASN A 31 -41.46 -39.47 29.99
CA ASN A 31 -42.40 -38.37 30.23
C ASN A 31 -43.24 -38.74 31.48
N PRO A 32 -43.79 -37.80 32.28
CA PRO A 32 -44.74 -36.79 31.77
C PRO A 32 -44.78 -35.43 32.50
N THR A 33 -45.25 -34.39 31.79
CA THR A 33 -46.41 -33.54 32.13
C THR A 33 -46.28 -32.15 31.51
N ASN A 34 -46.91 -32.02 30.35
CA ASN A 34 -47.90 -30.99 30.00
C ASN A 34 -47.67 -29.54 30.49
N SER A 35 -47.25 -28.66 29.56
CA SER A 35 -47.73 -27.27 29.52
C SER A 35 -47.70 -26.74 28.07
N ARG A 36 -48.85 -26.93 27.42
CA ARG A 36 -49.48 -26.01 26.47
C ARG A 36 -48.64 -25.52 25.28
N SER A 37 -48.84 -26.22 24.18
CA SER A 37 -48.86 -25.69 22.82
C SER A 37 -49.51 -24.29 22.77
N SER A 38 -48.74 -23.28 22.38
CA SER A 38 -49.27 -22.12 21.66
C SER A 38 -48.72 -22.18 20.24
N GLY A 39 -49.59 -22.55 19.30
CA GLY A 39 -49.32 -22.54 17.87
C GLY A 39 -48.96 -21.14 17.32
N PRO A 40 -48.56 -21.06 16.05
CA PRO A 40 -48.12 -19.81 15.43
C PRO A 40 -49.27 -18.82 15.34
N GLU A 41 -49.17 -17.72 16.07
CA GLU A 41 -50.10 -16.60 16.01
C GLU A 41 -49.89 -15.84 14.67
N PRO A 42 -50.96 -15.53 13.92
CA PRO A 42 -50.86 -14.94 12.59
C PRO A 42 -50.26 -13.54 12.64
N ALA A 43 -49.27 -13.30 11.76
CA ALA A 43 -48.52 -12.06 11.65
C ALA A 43 -49.40 -10.86 11.25
N THR A 44 -49.80 -10.04 12.22
CA THR A 44 -50.23 -8.66 11.96
C THR A 44 -49.02 -7.79 11.55
N PRO A 45 -49.16 -6.87 10.58
CA PRO A 45 -48.06 -6.04 10.08
C PRO A 45 -47.59 -5.05 11.16
N ARG A 46 -46.54 -5.43 11.88
CA ARG A 46 -45.93 -4.63 12.94
C ARG A 46 -45.23 -3.42 12.31
N ARG A 47 -45.63 -2.19 12.67
CA ARG A 47 -44.92 -0.97 12.24
C ARG A 47 -43.45 -1.07 12.67
N PRO A 48 -42.48 -0.77 11.78
CA PRO A 48 -41.06 -0.97 12.08
C PRO A 48 -40.66 -0.11 13.26
N THR A 49 -40.12 -0.76 14.28
CA THR A 49 -39.59 -0.05 15.44
C THR A 49 -38.29 0.66 15.06
N PRO A 50 -37.89 1.74 15.75
CA PRO A 50 -36.61 2.42 15.49
C PRO A 50 -35.41 1.46 15.50
N THR A 51 -35.47 0.40 16.30
CA THR A 51 -34.46 -0.67 16.37
C THR A 51 -34.39 -1.51 15.09
N ASP A 52 -35.53 -1.81 14.45
CA ASP A 52 -35.56 -2.57 13.18
C ASP A 52 -34.87 -1.80 12.05
N ARG A 53 -34.94 -0.46 12.05
CA ARG A 53 -34.28 0.38 11.04
C ARG A 53 -32.76 0.37 11.19
N LEU A 54 -32.26 0.44 12.43
CA LEU A 54 -30.83 0.34 12.70
C LEU A 54 -30.28 -1.04 12.34
N ALA A 55 -31.01 -2.10 12.69
CA ALA A 55 -30.64 -3.47 12.34
C ALA A 55 -30.55 -3.67 10.81
N ALA A 56 -31.49 -3.08 10.05
CA ALA A 56 -31.44 -3.09 8.60
C ALA A 56 -30.22 -2.33 8.04
N GLN A 57 -29.87 -1.17 8.60
CA GLN A 57 -28.69 -0.40 8.17
C GLN A 57 -27.38 -1.11 8.48
N ILE A 58 -27.23 -1.70 9.66
CA ILE A 58 -26.05 -2.49 10.02
C ILE A 58 -25.92 -3.71 9.10
N ARG A 59 -27.03 -4.34 8.75
CA ARG A 59 -27.06 -5.46 7.80
C ARG A 59 -26.55 -5.04 6.42
N VAL A 60 -27.04 -3.93 5.88
CA VAL A 60 -26.59 -3.39 4.59
C VAL A 60 -25.11 -3.00 4.66
N ALA A 61 -24.68 -2.33 5.73
CA ALA A 61 -23.29 -1.94 5.92
C ALA A 61 -22.37 -3.17 5.93
N ARG A 62 -22.71 -4.21 6.70
CA ARG A 62 -21.94 -5.45 6.76
C ARG A 62 -21.82 -6.14 5.40
N LEU A 63 -22.92 -6.24 4.66
CA LEU A 63 -22.93 -6.86 3.33
C LEU A 63 -22.14 -6.03 2.31
N SER A 64 -22.24 -4.70 2.38
CA SER A 64 -21.48 -3.79 1.51
C SER A 64 -19.98 -3.84 1.79
N LEU A 65 -19.57 -3.98 3.06
CA LEU A 65 -18.16 -4.10 3.45
C LEU A 65 -17.60 -5.47 3.09
N HIS A 66 -18.38 -6.54 3.33
CA HIS A 66 -17.98 -7.91 2.97
C HIS A 66 -17.84 -8.09 1.46
N SER A 67 -18.74 -7.51 0.67
CA SER A 67 -18.64 -7.58 -0.80
C SER A 67 -17.45 -6.79 -1.34
N GLN A 68 -17.11 -5.65 -0.73
CA GLN A 68 -15.90 -4.90 -1.08
C GLN A 68 -14.62 -5.65 -0.67
N ALA A 69 -14.61 -6.25 0.53
CA ALA A 69 -13.50 -7.07 0.99
C ALA A 69 -13.29 -8.30 0.08
N ALA A 70 -14.35 -9.03 -0.27
CA ALA A 70 -14.28 -10.16 -1.17
C ALA A 70 -13.74 -9.77 -2.56
N ARG A 71 -14.22 -8.65 -3.12
CA ARG A 71 -13.70 -8.14 -4.41
C ARG A 71 -12.21 -7.76 -4.33
N ALA A 72 -11.78 -7.19 -3.20
CA ALA A 72 -10.39 -6.87 -2.98
C ALA A 72 -9.54 -8.15 -2.87
N GLU A 73 -10.01 -9.14 -2.13
CA GLU A 73 -9.38 -10.47 -2.01
C GLU A 73 -9.26 -11.14 -3.38
N ASP A 74 -10.32 -11.15 -4.19
CA ASP A 74 -10.30 -11.72 -5.54
C ASP A 74 -9.29 -11.02 -6.45
N SER A 75 -9.23 -9.68 -6.40
CA SER A 75 -8.27 -8.90 -7.18
C SER A 75 -6.83 -9.18 -6.75
N PHE A 76 -6.60 -9.32 -5.44
CA PHE A 76 -5.28 -9.61 -4.88
C PHE A 76 -4.84 -11.03 -5.20
N ASN A 77 -5.75 -12.00 -5.10
CA ASN A 77 -5.50 -13.39 -5.45
C ASN A 77 -5.18 -13.50 -6.95
N GLY A 78 -5.97 -12.87 -7.82
CA GLY A 78 -5.70 -12.84 -9.26
C GLY A 78 -4.38 -12.15 -9.61
N PHE A 79 -4.02 -11.08 -8.90
CA PHE A 79 -2.73 -10.43 -9.07
C PHE A 79 -1.58 -11.32 -8.60
N MET A 80 -1.71 -11.98 -7.45
CA MET A 80 -0.73 -12.92 -6.92
C MET A 80 -0.53 -14.10 -7.85
N SER A 81 -1.61 -14.70 -8.38
CA SER A 81 -1.52 -15.78 -9.36
C SER A 81 -0.72 -15.32 -10.59
N ARG A 82 -0.99 -14.13 -11.12
CA ARG A 82 -0.23 -13.57 -12.26
C ARG A 82 1.23 -13.30 -11.90
N LEU A 83 1.51 -12.81 -10.71
CA LEU A 83 2.88 -12.60 -10.25
C LEU A 83 3.64 -13.91 -10.10
N LEU A 84 3.01 -14.94 -9.52
CA LEU A 84 3.59 -16.27 -9.40
C LEU A 84 3.78 -16.94 -10.77
N ASP A 85 2.85 -16.73 -11.71
CA ASP A 85 3.01 -17.19 -13.09
C ASP A 85 4.20 -16.48 -13.75
N ILE A 86 4.33 -15.16 -13.56
CA ILE A 86 5.49 -14.40 -14.04
C ILE A 86 6.78 -14.84 -13.34
N GLU A 87 6.74 -15.12 -12.04
CA GLU A 87 7.87 -15.60 -11.25
C GLU A 87 8.29 -17.01 -11.68
N SER A 88 7.36 -17.88 -12.05
CA SER A 88 7.69 -19.21 -12.59
C SER A 88 8.37 -19.09 -13.95
N ASN A 89 7.93 -18.18 -14.80
CA ASN A 89 8.57 -17.88 -16.09
C ASN A 89 9.93 -17.22 -15.89
N PHE A 90 10.07 -16.33 -14.90
CA PHE A 90 11.34 -15.71 -14.52
C PHE A 90 12.29 -16.74 -13.90
N THR A 91 11.80 -17.64 -13.06
CA THR A 91 12.58 -18.70 -12.40
C THR A 91 13.03 -19.76 -13.39
N ASN A 92 12.17 -20.16 -14.32
CA ASN A 92 12.55 -21.08 -15.41
C ASN A 92 13.52 -20.41 -16.38
N THR A 93 13.35 -19.11 -16.69
CA THR A 93 14.29 -18.36 -17.53
C THR A 93 15.63 -18.14 -16.81
N VAL A 94 15.61 -17.79 -15.53
CA VAL A 94 16.81 -17.58 -14.67
C VAL A 94 17.52 -18.92 -14.39
N ALA A 95 16.78 -20.00 -14.16
CA ALA A 95 17.34 -21.34 -14.02
C ALA A 95 17.94 -21.85 -15.34
N SER A 96 17.33 -21.49 -16.48
CA SER A 96 17.90 -21.78 -17.79
C SER A 96 19.10 -20.89 -18.18
N LEU A 97 19.32 -19.77 -17.46
CA LEU A 97 20.39 -18.80 -17.70
C LEU A 97 21.46 -18.73 -16.59
N ALA A 98 21.45 -19.61 -15.58
CA ALA A 98 22.50 -19.58 -14.58
C ALA A 98 23.84 -20.09 -15.18
N PRO A 99 24.98 -19.36 -15.14
CA PRO A 99 25.26 -18.06 -14.50
C PRO A 99 25.92 -17.03 -15.47
N PRO A 100 25.80 -15.70 -15.21
CA PRO A 100 26.78 -15.06 -14.33
C PRO A 100 26.27 -13.85 -13.53
N LYS A 101 27.00 -13.56 -12.45
CA LYS A 101 26.88 -12.42 -11.53
C LYS A 101 27.25 -11.07 -12.18
N GLU A 102 27.00 -10.90 -13.48
CA GLU A 102 27.57 -9.85 -14.35
C GLU A 102 26.74 -8.57 -14.44
N SER A 103 25.51 -8.54 -13.89
CA SER A 103 25.09 -7.25 -13.35
C SER A 103 25.85 -7.09 -12.03
N GLY A 104 27.04 -6.52 -12.07
CA GLY A 104 27.77 -6.08 -10.88
C GLY A 104 26.97 -5.07 -10.02
N GLU A 105 25.76 -4.71 -10.42
CA GLU A 105 24.77 -4.07 -9.57
C GLU A 105 24.24 -5.08 -8.56
N LYS A 106 24.46 -4.81 -7.28
CA LYS A 106 23.79 -5.55 -6.22
C LYS A 106 22.28 -5.20 -6.31
N LEU A 107 21.53 -5.96 -7.13
CA LEU A 107 20.10 -5.75 -7.35
C LEU A 107 19.31 -5.86 -6.04
N LEU A 108 19.71 -6.75 -5.13
CA LEU A 108 19.06 -6.91 -3.83
C LEU A 108 19.09 -5.62 -2.97
N PRO A 109 20.25 -5.03 -2.63
CA PRO A 109 20.27 -3.76 -1.92
C PRO A 109 19.76 -2.60 -2.77
N GLY A 110 19.97 -2.60 -4.09
CA GLY A 110 19.42 -1.56 -4.97
C GLY A 110 17.90 -1.48 -4.89
N VAL A 111 17.19 -2.59 -5.12
CA VAL A 111 15.72 -2.65 -5.05
C VAL A 111 15.23 -2.29 -3.66
N LEU A 112 15.89 -2.78 -2.61
CA LEU A 112 15.55 -2.41 -1.24
C LEU A 112 15.69 -0.91 -0.99
N TYR A 113 16.76 -0.26 -1.49
CA TYR A 113 16.92 1.18 -1.36
C TYR A 113 15.84 1.95 -2.10
N THR A 114 15.44 1.52 -3.30
CA THR A 114 14.32 2.16 -4.01
C THR A 114 12.99 2.05 -3.26
N LEU A 115 12.71 0.89 -2.65
CA LEU A 115 11.52 0.69 -1.82
C LEU A 115 11.55 1.57 -0.57
N VAL A 116 12.69 1.62 0.13
CA VAL A 116 12.87 2.47 1.32
C VAL A 116 12.74 3.94 0.96
N SER A 117 13.33 4.40 -0.15
CA SER A 117 13.17 5.78 -0.63
C SER A 117 11.72 6.11 -0.97
N SER A 118 10.99 5.21 -1.65
CA SER A 118 9.56 5.39 -1.91
C SER A 118 8.74 5.50 -0.61
N MET A 119 9.02 4.62 0.37
CA MET A 119 8.37 4.65 1.69
C MET A 119 8.70 5.93 2.45
N ALA A 120 9.95 6.42 2.38
CA ALA A 120 10.34 7.71 2.93
C ALA A 120 9.58 8.87 2.24
N GLY A 121 9.39 8.79 0.92
CA GLY A 121 8.55 9.72 0.16
C GLY A 121 7.09 9.73 0.67
N SER A 122 6.54 8.57 1.04
CA SER A 122 5.20 8.46 1.64
C SER A 122 5.08 9.18 2.98
N ILE A 123 6.13 9.12 3.81
CA ILE A 123 6.19 9.86 5.07
C ILE A 123 6.16 11.37 4.81
N VAL A 124 6.94 11.85 3.83
CA VAL A 124 6.98 13.28 3.45
C VAL A 124 5.64 13.76 2.86
N ALA A 125 4.99 12.93 2.06
CA ALA A 125 3.70 13.26 1.44
C ALA A 125 2.50 13.11 2.41
N ARG A 126 2.72 12.66 3.65
CA ARG A 126 1.67 12.32 4.63
C ARG A 126 0.70 13.47 4.94
N ASN A 127 1.19 14.71 4.95
CA ASN A 127 0.40 15.91 5.29
C ASN A 127 0.11 16.82 4.08
N ARG A 128 0.03 16.23 2.88
CA ARG A 128 -0.26 16.93 1.64
C ARG A 128 -1.51 16.36 0.97
N ASN A 129 -1.93 17.01 -0.11
CA ASN A 129 -3.12 16.66 -0.87
C ASN A 129 -3.16 15.15 -1.23
N ILE A 130 -4.34 14.54 -1.30
CA ILE A 130 -4.49 13.08 -1.52
C ILE A 130 -3.78 12.59 -2.80
N LEU A 131 -3.73 13.43 -3.84
CA LEU A 131 -3.00 13.16 -5.07
C LEU A 131 -1.49 13.10 -4.86
N VAL A 132 -0.95 14.03 -4.07
CA VAL A 132 0.48 14.06 -3.73
C VAL A 132 0.85 12.82 -2.92
N ARG A 133 -0.02 12.38 -2.02
CA ARG A 133 0.18 11.16 -1.23
C ARG A 133 0.29 9.88 -2.07
N GLY A 134 -0.37 9.83 -3.23
CA GLY A 134 -0.25 8.70 -4.16
C GLY A 134 0.93 8.83 -5.12
N ILE A 135 1.11 10.01 -5.73
CA ILE A 135 2.07 10.20 -6.82
C ILE A 135 3.49 10.41 -6.30
N PHE A 136 3.65 11.11 -5.17
CA PHE A 136 4.98 11.46 -4.66
C PHE A 136 5.83 10.25 -4.27
N PRO A 137 5.32 9.23 -3.55
CA PRO A 137 6.10 8.02 -3.25
C PRO A 137 6.54 7.29 -4.53
N VAL A 138 5.66 7.24 -5.53
CA VAL A 138 5.95 6.63 -6.83
C VAL A 138 7.06 7.40 -7.55
N ALA A 139 6.95 8.73 -7.61
CA ALA A 139 7.97 9.57 -8.24
C ALA A 139 9.34 9.44 -7.54
N VAL A 140 9.35 9.42 -6.21
CA VAL A 140 10.59 9.22 -5.43
C VAL A 140 11.15 7.80 -5.65
N GLY A 141 10.30 6.78 -5.70
CA GLY A 141 10.73 5.40 -6.01
C GLY A 141 11.34 5.26 -7.40
N VAL A 142 10.72 5.86 -8.41
CA VAL A 142 11.23 5.89 -9.80
C VAL A 142 12.56 6.65 -9.88
N GLY A 143 12.67 7.79 -9.21
CA GLY A 143 13.91 8.55 -9.12
C GLY A 143 15.02 7.78 -8.42
N ALA A 144 14.70 7.12 -7.30
CA ALA A 144 15.64 6.24 -6.61
C ALA A 144 16.06 5.06 -7.50
N GLY A 145 15.15 4.50 -8.30
CA GLY A 145 15.45 3.45 -9.29
C GLY A 145 16.49 3.88 -10.31
N TRP A 146 16.41 5.13 -10.78
CA TRP A 146 17.41 5.71 -11.67
C TRP A 146 18.78 5.89 -11.00
N VAL A 147 18.81 6.14 -9.69
CA VAL A 147 20.05 6.36 -8.92
C VAL A 147 20.70 5.03 -8.51
N PHE A 148 19.91 4.07 -8.05
CA PHE A 148 20.40 2.82 -7.48
C PHE A 148 20.43 1.65 -8.47
N LEU A 149 19.64 1.69 -9.55
CA LEU A 149 19.60 0.69 -10.63
C LEU A 149 19.55 1.33 -12.03
N PRO A 150 20.55 2.15 -12.40
CA PRO A 150 20.53 2.88 -13.67
C PRO A 150 20.46 1.97 -14.90
N ILE A 151 21.08 0.79 -14.87
CA ILE A 151 21.09 -0.14 -16.02
C ILE A 151 19.72 -0.82 -16.18
N THR A 152 19.13 -1.29 -15.07
CA THR A 152 17.79 -1.88 -15.08
C THR A 152 16.75 -0.89 -15.58
N MET A 153 16.84 0.38 -15.14
CA MET A 153 15.86 1.39 -15.51
C MET A 153 15.94 1.82 -16.97
N ARG A 154 17.15 1.83 -17.56
CA ARG A 154 17.33 2.03 -19.02
C ARG A 154 16.72 0.90 -19.83
N ASN A 155 16.97 -0.35 -19.43
CA ASN A 155 16.44 -1.53 -20.13
C ASN A 155 14.90 -1.60 -20.06
N VAL A 156 14.33 -1.31 -18.89
CA VAL A 156 12.86 -1.24 -18.74
C VAL A 156 12.29 -0.07 -19.55
N GLY A 157 12.98 1.08 -19.56
CA GLY A 157 12.62 2.22 -20.40
C GLY A 157 12.58 1.89 -21.89
N ASP A 158 13.58 1.16 -22.40
CA ASP A 158 13.61 0.70 -23.78
C ASP A 158 12.49 -0.31 -24.08
N LEU A 159 12.13 -1.16 -23.11
CA LEU A 159 11.02 -2.10 -23.26
C LEU A 159 9.67 -1.39 -23.34
N VAL A 160 9.46 -0.41 -22.45
CA VAL A 160 8.30 0.46 -22.47
C VAL A 160 8.25 1.20 -23.81
N TRP A 161 9.37 1.75 -24.27
CA TRP A 161 9.49 2.40 -25.58
C TRP A 161 9.05 1.49 -26.73
N ARG A 162 9.53 0.25 -26.77
CA ARG A 162 9.16 -0.73 -27.82
C ARG A 162 7.71 -1.20 -27.73
N TRP A 163 7.13 -1.24 -26.53
CA TRP A 163 5.71 -1.53 -26.35
C TRP A 163 4.84 -0.35 -26.82
N GLU A 164 5.29 0.86 -26.52
CA GLU A 164 4.61 2.11 -26.86
C GLU A 164 4.66 2.42 -28.36
N GLU A 165 5.73 2.05 -29.06
CA GLU A 165 5.87 2.18 -30.52
C GLU A 165 4.85 1.33 -31.30
N LYS A 166 4.29 0.27 -30.69
CA LYS A 166 3.19 -0.51 -31.28
C LYS A 166 1.82 0.16 -31.16
N VAL A 167 1.68 1.23 -30.38
CA VAL A 167 0.41 1.94 -30.16
C VAL A 167 0.47 3.33 -30.80
N PRO A 168 -0.18 3.55 -31.97
CA PRO A 168 -0.03 4.79 -32.74
C PRO A 168 -0.56 6.04 -32.03
N ALA A 169 -1.41 5.90 -31.01
CA ALA A 169 -1.91 7.04 -30.22
C ALA A 169 -0.86 7.64 -29.26
N ILE A 170 0.20 6.88 -28.92
CA ILE A 170 1.17 7.31 -27.91
C ILE A 170 2.46 7.86 -28.53
N SER A 171 2.78 7.50 -29.78
CA SER A 171 3.95 8.03 -30.51
C SER A 171 3.90 9.55 -30.71
N GLU A 172 2.73 10.11 -31.02
CA GLU A 172 2.55 11.58 -31.13
C GLU A 172 2.70 12.29 -29.77
N THR A 173 2.26 11.60 -28.71
CA THR A 173 2.38 12.10 -27.34
C THR A 173 3.86 12.15 -26.92
N HIS A 174 4.67 11.19 -27.36
CA HIS A 174 6.10 11.13 -27.08
C HIS A 174 6.91 12.29 -27.67
N LEU A 175 6.62 12.70 -28.91
CA LEU A 175 7.23 13.88 -29.54
C LEU A 175 6.89 15.16 -28.76
N ARG A 176 5.64 15.27 -28.30
CA ARG A 176 5.19 16.41 -27.49
C ARG A 176 5.83 16.39 -26.10
N VAL A 177 5.90 15.24 -25.46
CA VAL A 177 6.53 15.06 -24.14
C VAL A 177 8.02 15.43 -24.22
N ARG A 178 8.75 14.93 -25.22
CA ARG A 178 10.18 15.25 -25.39
C ARG A 178 10.40 16.75 -25.62
N ASN A 179 9.64 17.35 -26.54
CA ASN A 179 9.74 18.79 -26.81
C ASN A 179 9.36 19.63 -25.58
N SER A 180 8.30 19.22 -24.85
CA SER A 180 7.90 19.88 -23.60
C SER A 180 8.91 19.72 -22.48
N THR A 181 9.64 18.60 -22.43
CA THR A 181 10.69 18.36 -21.43
C THR A 181 11.91 19.23 -21.72
N GLU A 182 12.28 19.37 -23.00
CA GLU A 182 13.37 20.24 -23.41
C GLU A 182 13.04 21.71 -23.12
N HIS A 183 11.82 22.15 -23.44
CA HIS A 183 11.33 23.49 -23.08
C HIS A 183 11.26 23.71 -21.57
N ALA A 184 10.77 22.72 -20.81
CA ALA A 184 10.71 22.78 -19.36
C ALA A 184 12.12 22.87 -18.75
N TRP A 185 13.10 22.15 -19.30
CA TRP A 185 14.48 22.20 -18.85
C TRP A 185 15.09 23.59 -19.04
N HIS A 186 14.89 24.19 -20.21
CA HIS A 186 15.34 25.56 -20.48
C HIS A 186 14.64 26.58 -19.58
N MET A 187 13.33 26.44 -19.38
CA MET A 187 12.55 27.33 -18.53
C MET A 187 12.88 27.21 -17.04
N THR A 188 13.20 25.99 -16.61
CA THR A 188 13.65 25.70 -15.24
C THR A 188 14.99 26.35 -15.01
N LYS A 189 15.96 26.17 -15.91
CA LYS A 189 17.30 26.79 -15.80
C LYS A 189 17.22 28.32 -15.67
N THR A 190 16.39 28.97 -16.47
CA THR A 190 16.22 30.43 -16.39
C THR A 190 15.50 30.89 -15.11
N HIS A 191 14.57 30.09 -14.57
CA HIS A 191 13.90 30.42 -13.30
C HIS A 191 14.75 30.10 -12.06
N TRP A 192 15.70 29.17 -12.14
CA TRP A 192 16.67 28.90 -11.08
C TRP A 192 17.61 30.07 -10.83
N ASP A 193 18.10 30.72 -11.90
CA ASP A 193 18.98 31.89 -11.77
C ASP A 193 18.29 33.05 -11.03
N LEU A 194 16.97 33.21 -11.21
CA LEU A 194 16.16 34.18 -10.47
C LEU A 194 15.91 33.74 -9.01
N GLY A 195 15.75 32.44 -8.76
CA GLY A 195 15.55 31.89 -7.42
C GLY A 195 16.79 31.94 -6.52
N VAL A 196 17.99 31.73 -7.08
CA VAL A 196 19.25 31.79 -6.32
C VAL A 196 19.48 33.18 -5.73
N ASN A 197 19.16 34.24 -6.49
CA ASN A 197 19.22 35.61 -5.98
C ASN A 197 18.18 35.90 -4.89
N ARG A 198 17.07 35.15 -4.84
CA ARG A 198 16.05 35.27 -3.79
C ARG A 198 16.46 34.56 -2.50
N ILE A 199 17.22 33.47 -2.60
CA ILE A 199 17.67 32.67 -1.45
C ILE A 199 18.66 33.46 -0.58
N SER A 200 19.51 34.30 -1.18
CA SER A 200 20.42 35.16 -0.42
C SER A 200 19.67 36.17 0.46
N GLU A 201 18.57 36.75 -0.04
CA GLU A 201 17.68 37.65 0.72
C GLU A 201 17.03 36.92 1.92
N PHE A 202 16.58 35.68 1.73
CA PHE A 202 16.00 34.91 2.84
C PHE A 202 17.04 34.48 3.89
N VAL A 203 18.28 34.24 3.48
CA VAL A 203 19.37 33.93 4.42
C VAL A 203 19.77 35.18 5.21
N SER A 204 19.79 36.38 4.61
CA SER A 204 20.01 37.61 5.35
C SER A 204 18.87 37.90 6.32
N ASP A 205 17.61 37.79 5.89
CA ASP A 205 16.43 38.00 6.74
C ASP A 205 16.36 36.97 7.88
N GLY A 206 16.76 35.72 7.59
CA GLY A 206 16.88 34.67 8.58
C GLY A 206 17.97 34.98 9.61
N ARG A 207 19.14 35.45 9.18
CA ARG A 207 20.21 35.87 10.10
C ARG A 207 19.80 37.09 10.92
N GLU A 208 19.10 38.05 10.33
CA GLU A 208 18.59 39.24 11.02
C GLU A 208 17.55 38.86 12.07
N LYS A 209 16.61 37.97 11.76
CA LYS A 209 15.63 37.46 12.74
C LYS A 209 16.28 36.68 13.87
N VAL A 210 17.32 35.89 13.57
CA VAL A 210 18.10 35.19 14.60
C VAL A 210 18.90 36.18 15.45
N GLN A 211 19.51 37.20 14.86
CA GLN A 211 20.21 38.25 15.59
C GLN A 211 19.27 39.11 16.42
N GLU A 212 18.10 39.47 15.89
CA GLU A 212 17.06 40.22 16.59
C GLU A 212 16.51 39.41 17.77
N TRP A 213 16.34 38.10 17.60
CA TRP A 213 15.96 37.19 18.67
C TRP A 213 17.02 37.13 19.77
N VAL A 214 18.29 36.90 19.41
CA VAL A 214 19.43 36.88 20.35
C VAL A 214 19.63 38.24 21.04
N ARG A 215 19.37 39.35 20.34
CA ARG A 215 19.47 40.72 20.89
C ARG A 215 18.29 41.08 21.80
N LYS A 216 17.10 40.52 21.57
CA LYS A 216 15.89 40.75 22.38
C LYS A 216 15.83 39.90 23.67
N GLY A 217 16.66 38.87 23.83
CA GLY A 217 16.70 38.04 25.04
C GLY A 217 17.21 36.63 24.73
N LYS A 218 17.70 35.81 25.66
CA LYS A 218 16.84 35.03 26.58
C LYS A 218 15.37 34.93 26.18
#